data_AF-A0A954XZM7-F1
#
_entry.id   AF-A0A954XZM7-F1
#
_cell.length_a   1.000
_cell.length_b   1.000
_cell.length_c   1.000
_cell.angle_alpha   90.00
_cell.angle_beta   90.00
_cell.angle_gamma   90.00
#
_symmetry.space_group_name_H-M   'P 1'
#
loop_
_entity.id
_entity.type
_entity.pdbx_description
1 polymer ?
#
loop_
_entity_poly.entity_id
_entity_poly.type
_entity_poly.pdbx_seq_one_letter_code
_entity_poly.pdbx_strand_id
1 'polypeptide(L)'
;MTAVAATWDEGFREPSTLAPSVATGNAEFSARIMTSALRPVFVRPQEDAATGEVRTVPAVRGGWRPRLSALSKEASARMDGQLSPQTAEPAGPQLLGSLPGDHPEEETTAEDVVDDEPLADDQVNPLEGLSGDALDDAIDAQHRPQKPAEVDQQELAQTGPAEPLRVATRTPAQQSPDNPDEDDAPQAIQNERSARVPPLSRSQQALRDKVRRVLKYYYDHPLHTGNRGPWEVMHQMLAFEVHSHIRQHSANGEPITAVGWLCFNQPCRGRDLLHINNDGELRVRVGPALQGHEGQLLALLAQARVKSTYPIRVEGKEFTIADLVDVEKKTCYPRTELTFKLLGLQNYLDIDDRWVNDQGMQWDFATLVREEMRQPVRTAACGGTHRLSGLTFAYKKYQKTGRPLTGEFAAAKRFVGNYQNYAYRLQNSDGSFSTEWFRGPGHETDIDRRLKTTGHTLEWLLYAAEEKHFTYNRTVRAVNYLANIMWTNRTRDWEAGPLGHAIHALVLYDRLYFQQFDEANGDSVASGPGSSRR
;
A
#
# COMPACT_ATOMS: atom_id res chain seq x y z
N MET A 1 -43.43 20.80 -21.43
CA MET A 1 -42.47 20.75 -20.32
C MET A 1 -42.57 19.38 -19.67
N THR A 2 -41.69 18.46 -20.05
CA THR A 2 -41.37 17.21 -19.36
C THR A 2 -40.15 16.62 -20.07
N ALA A 3 -38.98 16.73 -19.44
CA ALA A 3 -37.73 16.20 -19.96
C ALA A 3 -37.61 14.71 -19.61
N VAL A 4 -37.43 13.89 -20.64
CA VAL A 4 -37.16 12.45 -20.54
C VAL A 4 -35.67 12.27 -20.28
N ALA A 5 -35.33 11.64 -19.16
CA ALA A 5 -33.96 11.25 -18.82
C ALA A 5 -33.52 10.10 -19.73
N ALA A 6 -32.44 10.31 -20.48
CA ALA A 6 -31.82 9.28 -21.30
C ALA A 6 -31.00 8.32 -20.41
N THR A 7 -31.48 7.08 -20.33
CA THR A 7 -30.75 5.93 -19.79
C THR A 7 -29.64 5.53 -20.75
N TRP A 8 -28.38 5.54 -20.28
CA TRP A 8 -27.25 5.01 -21.05
C TRP A 8 -27.10 3.51 -20.78
N ASP A 9 -26.94 2.78 -21.88
CA ASP A 9 -26.96 1.33 -22.06
C ASP A 9 -25.68 0.68 -21.51
N GLU A 10 -25.82 -0.35 -20.66
CA GLU A 10 -24.72 -1.18 -20.18
C GLU A 10 -24.40 -2.26 -21.23
N GLY A 11 -23.32 -2.05 -21.98
CA GLY A 11 -22.79 -3.09 -22.85
C GLY A 11 -21.42 -2.75 -23.41
N PHE A 12 -20.37 -3.32 -22.82
CA PHE A 12 -19.14 -3.53 -23.58
C PHE A 12 -18.49 -4.87 -23.26
N ARG A 13 -18.22 -5.59 -24.35
CA ARG A 13 -17.86 -7.01 -24.45
C ARG A 13 -16.35 -7.22 -24.42
N GLU A 14 -15.95 -8.46 -24.12
CA GLU A 14 -14.56 -8.96 -24.03
C GLU A 14 -13.70 -8.68 -25.28
N PRO A 15 -12.37 -8.51 -25.15
CA PRO A 15 -11.44 -8.74 -26.23
C PRO A 15 -10.84 -10.15 -26.23
N SER A 16 -10.85 -10.71 -27.44
CA SER A 16 -10.42 -12.02 -27.92
C SER A 16 -8.96 -12.41 -27.60
N THR A 17 -8.77 -13.71 -27.36
CA THR A 17 -7.49 -14.44 -27.29
C THR A 17 -6.95 -14.77 -28.69
N LEU A 18 -5.87 -14.13 -29.13
CA LEU A 18 -5.05 -14.62 -30.25
C LEU A 18 -3.56 -14.33 -29.98
N ALA A 19 -2.78 -15.40 -29.88
CA ALA A 19 -1.32 -15.37 -29.93
C ALA A 19 -0.87 -15.36 -31.41
N PRO A 20 0.11 -14.54 -31.82
CA PRO A 20 0.77 -14.72 -33.11
C PRO A 20 2.07 -15.52 -32.98
N SER A 21 2.27 -16.39 -33.96
CA SER A 21 3.48 -17.17 -34.24
C SER A 21 4.67 -16.28 -34.61
N VAL A 22 5.87 -16.71 -34.20
CA VAL A 22 7.15 -16.12 -34.59
C VAL A 22 7.43 -16.37 -36.08
N ALA A 23 7.76 -15.30 -36.81
CA ALA A 23 8.48 -15.37 -38.08
C ALA A 23 9.79 -14.56 -37.96
N THR A 24 10.89 -15.23 -38.28
CA THR A 24 12.27 -14.72 -38.29
C THR A 24 12.52 -13.77 -39.45
N GLY A 25 13.21 -12.63 -39.22
CA GLY A 25 13.75 -11.81 -40.32
C GLY A 25 14.46 -10.53 -39.87
N ASN A 26 15.79 -10.51 -40.08
CA ASN A 26 16.73 -9.40 -40.30
C ASN A 26 16.13 -8.01 -40.64
N ALA A 27 16.77 -6.85 -40.46
CA ALA A 27 17.99 -6.36 -39.82
C ALA A 27 17.97 -4.83 -40.09
N GLU A 28 18.75 -4.06 -39.31
CA GLU A 28 19.21 -2.70 -39.63
C GLU A 28 18.17 -1.54 -39.72
N PHE A 29 17.96 -0.86 -38.58
CA PHE A 29 18.02 0.62 -38.56
C PHE A 29 18.28 1.14 -37.15
N SER A 30 19.55 1.21 -36.75
CA SER A 30 19.99 1.90 -35.54
C SER A 30 21.41 2.42 -35.73
N ALA A 31 21.52 3.57 -36.39
CA ALA A 31 22.73 4.36 -36.40
C ALA A 31 22.37 5.85 -36.55
N ARG A 32 22.21 6.53 -35.41
CA ARG A 32 22.66 7.91 -35.12
C ARG A 32 21.78 8.49 -34.01
N ILE A 33 22.34 8.50 -32.80
CA ILE A 33 22.55 9.63 -31.87
C ILE A 33 22.80 8.97 -30.52
N MET A 34 24.07 8.93 -30.09
CA MET A 34 24.62 8.74 -28.73
C MET A 34 26.01 8.09 -28.85
N THR A 35 27.02 8.89 -29.18
CA THR A 35 28.43 8.56 -28.93
C THR A 35 29.02 9.66 -28.07
N SER A 36 29.21 9.38 -26.78
CA SER A 36 30.45 9.67 -26.03
C SER A 36 30.18 9.63 -24.52
N ALA A 37 30.14 8.43 -23.95
CA ALA A 37 30.78 8.08 -22.67
C ALA A 37 30.40 6.63 -22.33
N LEU A 38 31.38 5.86 -21.84
CA LEU A 38 31.29 4.47 -21.37
C LEU A 38 31.33 3.40 -22.48
N ARG A 39 32.55 3.04 -22.90
CA ARG A 39 32.85 1.67 -23.35
C ARG A 39 33.14 0.82 -22.10
N PRO A 40 32.56 -0.38 -21.94
CA PRO A 40 33.02 -1.33 -20.94
C PRO A 40 34.42 -1.84 -21.32
N VAL A 41 35.35 -1.80 -20.36
CA VAL A 41 36.64 -2.51 -20.45
C VAL A 41 36.34 -4.00 -20.25
N PHE A 42 36.43 -4.79 -21.31
CA PHE A 42 36.44 -6.25 -21.19
C PHE A 42 37.80 -6.69 -20.65
N VAL A 43 37.84 -7.13 -19.39
CA VAL A 43 38.98 -7.88 -18.86
C VAL A 43 38.73 -9.35 -19.18
N ARG A 44 39.54 -9.95 -20.06
CA ARG A 44 39.56 -11.41 -20.22
C ARG A 44 40.39 -12.02 -19.08
N PRO A 45 39.93 -13.10 -18.42
CA PRO A 45 40.80 -13.87 -17.54
C PRO A 45 41.92 -14.51 -18.37
N GLN A 46 43.14 -14.45 -17.87
CA GLN A 46 44.27 -15.18 -18.43
C GLN A 46 44.76 -16.17 -17.37
N GLU A 47 44.83 -17.43 -17.76
CA GLU A 47 45.23 -18.56 -16.92
C GLU A 47 46.75 -18.72 -17.02
N ASP A 48 47.43 -18.85 -15.88
CA ASP A 48 48.87 -19.09 -15.86
C ASP A 48 49.16 -20.55 -16.25
N ALA A 49 49.79 -20.76 -17.40
CA ALA A 49 50.04 -22.08 -17.97
C ALA A 49 51.01 -22.95 -17.16
N ALA A 50 51.64 -22.45 -16.10
CA ALA A 50 52.48 -23.25 -15.21
C ALA A 50 51.80 -23.66 -13.89
N THR A 51 50.72 -22.99 -13.47
CA THR A 51 50.11 -23.19 -12.14
C THR A 51 48.59 -23.33 -12.12
N GLY A 52 47.88 -22.98 -13.20
CA GLY A 52 46.42 -23.16 -13.31
C GLY A 52 45.57 -22.23 -12.44
N GLU A 53 46.13 -21.18 -11.85
CA GLU A 53 45.39 -20.24 -11.00
C GLU A 53 44.90 -19.02 -11.81
N VAL A 54 43.63 -18.62 -11.64
CA VAL A 54 43.03 -17.42 -12.27
C VAL A 54 43.04 -16.27 -11.26
N ARG A 55 43.74 -15.17 -11.55
CA ARG A 55 43.76 -13.95 -10.72
C ARG A 55 43.40 -12.69 -11.49
N THR A 56 42.63 -11.80 -10.86
CA THR A 56 42.30 -10.46 -11.37
C THR A 56 42.98 -9.39 -10.49
N VAL A 57 43.87 -8.58 -11.05
CA VAL A 57 44.48 -7.42 -10.37
C VAL A 57 44.23 -6.15 -11.20
N PRO A 58 43.83 -5.00 -10.61
CA PRO A 58 43.63 -3.77 -11.37
C PRO A 58 44.96 -3.07 -11.69
N ALA A 59 45.13 -2.63 -12.94
CA ALA A 59 46.24 -1.79 -13.35
C ALA A 59 46.04 -0.33 -12.90
N VAL A 60 46.95 0.18 -12.08
CA VAL A 60 47.02 1.60 -11.68
C VAL A 60 47.71 2.40 -12.80
N ARG A 61 47.10 3.51 -13.23
CA ARG A 61 47.82 4.67 -13.77
C ARG A 61 47.49 5.89 -12.92
N GLY A 62 48.53 6.46 -12.31
CA GLY A 62 48.42 7.59 -11.40
C GLY A 62 48.36 8.95 -12.09
N GLY A 63 48.01 9.96 -11.28
CA GLY A 63 48.43 11.33 -11.49
C GLY A 63 47.35 12.39 -11.34
N TRP A 64 46.91 12.69 -10.11
CA TRP A 64 46.75 14.09 -9.62
C TRP A 64 46.42 14.12 -8.12
N ARG A 65 47.07 15.04 -7.38
CA ARG A 65 46.86 15.34 -5.95
C ARG A 65 46.13 16.68 -5.82
N PRO A 66 45.36 16.91 -4.75
CA PRO A 66 45.77 17.98 -3.85
C PRO A 66 45.69 17.63 -2.35
N ARG A 67 46.22 18.56 -1.57
CA ARG A 67 46.82 18.47 -0.23
C ARG A 67 45.86 18.16 0.93
N LEU A 68 46.45 17.47 1.91
CA LEU A 68 46.01 17.32 3.30
C LEU A 68 46.19 18.62 4.10
N SER A 69 45.26 18.85 5.03
CA SER A 69 45.52 19.35 6.39
C SER A 69 44.44 18.74 7.28
N ALA A 70 44.74 17.65 8.00
CA ALA A 70 45.28 17.62 9.37
C ALA A 70 44.19 17.91 10.42
N LEU A 71 43.73 16.85 11.11
CA LEU A 71 43.85 16.63 12.58
C LEU A 71 42.88 17.51 13.40
N SER A 72 42.03 16.99 14.29
CA SER A 72 42.30 16.02 15.34
C SER A 72 41.03 15.28 15.81
N LYS A 73 41.27 14.05 16.31
CA LYS A 73 40.38 13.21 17.12
C LYS A 73 40.29 13.72 18.58
N GLU A 74 39.38 13.10 19.33
CA GLU A 74 39.24 13.04 20.81
C GLU A 74 38.49 14.23 21.45
N ALA A 75 37.59 14.08 22.42
CA ALA A 75 37.26 12.96 23.30
C ALA A 75 35.82 13.04 23.84
N SER A 76 35.35 11.91 24.34
CA SER A 76 34.15 11.67 25.13
C SER A 76 34.18 12.32 26.53
N ALA A 77 32.97 12.40 27.11
CA ALA A 77 32.61 12.21 28.54
C ALA A 77 32.31 13.45 29.43
N ARG A 78 31.04 13.45 29.88
CA ARG A 78 30.50 13.70 31.25
C ARG A 78 30.92 14.97 32.02
N MET A 79 29.94 15.73 32.49
CA MET A 79 29.72 15.99 33.93
C MET A 79 28.34 16.59 34.23
N ASP A 80 27.71 16.06 35.28
CA ASP A 80 26.56 16.60 36.02
C ASP A 80 26.93 17.85 36.83
N GLY A 81 25.91 18.66 37.20
CA GLY A 81 25.93 19.40 38.48
C GLY A 81 25.51 20.87 38.46
N GLN A 82 24.23 21.11 38.78
CA GLN A 82 23.64 22.16 39.64
C GLN A 82 24.28 23.56 39.76
N LEU A 83 23.45 24.62 39.66
CA LEU A 83 23.04 25.52 40.76
C LEU A 83 22.17 26.70 40.24
N SER A 84 21.01 26.92 40.86
CA SER A 84 20.29 28.23 40.90
C SER A 84 20.84 29.06 42.08
N PRO A 85 20.58 30.40 42.16
CA PRO A 85 19.31 30.87 42.75
C PRO A 85 18.75 32.24 42.28
N GLN A 86 17.41 32.33 42.37
CA GLN A 86 16.54 33.38 42.95
C GLN A 86 16.60 34.88 42.57
N THR A 87 15.35 35.43 42.47
CA THR A 87 14.77 36.72 42.93
C THR A 87 14.08 37.49 41.79
N ALA A 88 12.94 38.18 41.91
CA ALA A 88 11.84 38.28 42.88
C ALA A 88 10.70 39.10 42.19
N GLU A 89 9.43 38.88 42.56
CA GLU A 89 8.29 39.77 42.22
C GLU A 89 8.31 41.09 43.04
N PRO A 90 7.39 42.07 42.82
CA PRO A 90 6.05 41.99 43.46
C PRO A 90 4.82 42.62 42.70
N ALA A 91 3.66 41.98 42.92
CA ALA A 91 2.34 42.48 43.37
C ALA A 91 1.56 43.68 42.73
N GLY A 92 0.33 43.36 42.24
CA GLY A 92 -1.03 43.85 42.65
C GLY A 92 -1.42 45.36 42.62
N PRO A 93 -2.73 45.74 42.58
CA PRO A 93 -3.86 45.08 43.26
C PRO A 93 -5.23 44.99 42.50
N GLN A 94 -6.20 44.34 43.17
CA GLN A 94 -7.60 44.02 42.81
C GLN A 94 -8.62 45.17 43.10
N LEU A 95 -9.87 45.03 42.61
CA LEU A 95 -11.20 45.37 43.23
C LEU A 95 -12.33 44.93 42.24
N LEU A 96 -13.23 43.95 42.49
CA LEU A 96 -14.46 43.85 43.32
C LEU A 96 -15.75 44.49 42.75
N GLY A 97 -16.84 43.70 42.62
CA GLY A 97 -18.22 44.17 42.39
C GLY A 97 -19.23 43.02 42.12
N SER A 98 -20.34 42.98 42.87
CA SER A 98 -21.29 41.85 43.03
C SER A 98 -22.77 42.25 42.82
N LEU A 99 -23.59 41.33 42.24
CA LEU A 99 -25.05 41.04 42.46
C LEU A 99 -26.15 41.98 41.87
N PRO A 100 -27.49 41.62 41.86
CA PRO A 100 -28.22 40.37 41.52
C PRO A 100 -29.55 40.59 40.71
N GLY A 101 -30.37 39.56 40.41
CA GLY A 101 -31.80 39.73 40.03
C GLY A 101 -32.56 38.47 39.53
N ASP A 102 -33.73 38.20 40.14
CA ASP A 102 -34.60 37.00 40.13
C ASP A 102 -35.54 36.75 38.90
N HIS A 103 -35.84 35.44 38.67
CA HIS A 103 -37.09 34.66 38.34
C HIS A 103 -38.40 35.33 37.82
N PRO A 104 -39.45 34.61 37.26
CA PRO A 104 -39.73 33.14 37.25
C PRO A 104 -40.35 32.49 35.97
N GLU A 105 -40.36 31.15 36.00
CA GLU A 105 -41.34 30.10 35.57
C GLU A 105 -42.50 30.36 34.59
N GLU A 106 -42.70 29.44 33.63
CA GLU A 106 -43.96 28.65 33.52
C GLU A 106 -43.77 27.32 32.75
N GLU A 107 -44.22 26.23 33.35
CA GLU A 107 -44.28 24.84 32.86
C GLU A 107 -45.40 24.60 31.84
N THR A 108 -45.25 23.57 30.99
CA THR A 108 -46.26 22.53 30.66
C THR A 108 -45.62 21.54 29.64
N THR A 109 -45.08 20.40 30.07
CA THR A 109 -45.69 19.05 30.22
C THR A 109 -46.08 18.32 28.92
N ALA A 110 -45.37 17.20 28.63
CA ALA A 110 -45.84 15.88 28.15
C ALA A 110 -44.66 15.16 27.45
N GLU A 111 -43.85 14.38 28.20
CA GLU A 111 -43.90 12.90 28.29
C GLU A 111 -43.40 12.18 27.03
N ASP A 112 -42.18 11.62 27.11
CA ASP A 112 -41.99 10.16 27.00
C ASP A 112 -40.63 9.74 27.57
N VAL A 113 -40.70 8.81 28.51
CA VAL A 113 -39.61 8.27 29.33
C VAL A 113 -38.93 7.12 28.59
N VAL A 114 -37.61 7.19 28.42
CA VAL A 114 -36.77 6.01 28.17
C VAL A 114 -35.60 6.09 29.16
N ASP A 115 -35.57 5.15 30.10
CA ASP A 115 -34.55 5.00 31.12
C ASP A 115 -33.15 4.89 30.50
N ASP A 116 -32.26 5.78 30.93
CA ASP A 116 -30.84 5.78 30.59
C ASP A 116 -30.08 5.57 31.91
N GLU A 117 -29.85 4.30 32.28
CA GLU A 117 -28.86 3.97 33.31
C GLU A 117 -27.48 3.74 32.68
N PRO A 118 -26.41 4.34 33.24
CA PRO A 118 -25.05 4.16 32.74
C PRO A 118 -24.54 2.76 33.10
N LEU A 119 -24.24 1.96 32.09
CA LEU A 119 -23.60 0.65 32.28
C LEU A 119 -22.21 0.82 32.88
N ALA A 120 -21.99 0.09 33.97
CA ALA A 120 -20.78 0.06 34.76
C ALA A 120 -19.56 -0.47 34.00
N ASP A 121 -18.43 0.12 34.36
CA ASP A 121 -17.08 -0.13 33.89
C ASP A 121 -16.61 -1.53 34.31
N ASP A 122 -16.43 -2.44 33.34
CA ASP A 122 -15.76 -3.73 33.57
C ASP A 122 -14.52 -3.85 32.68
N GLN A 123 -13.40 -3.84 33.41
CA GLN A 123 -12.00 -4.05 33.09
C GLN A 123 -11.68 -4.72 31.74
N VAL A 124 -11.10 -3.93 30.84
CA VAL A 124 -10.26 -4.42 29.75
C VAL A 124 -8.84 -3.90 29.98
N ASN A 125 -7.91 -4.82 30.23
CA ASN A 125 -6.48 -4.56 30.38
C ASN A 125 -5.93 -3.78 29.17
N PRO A 126 -5.39 -2.56 29.35
CA PRO A 126 -4.64 -1.88 28.30
C PRO A 126 -3.18 -2.32 28.36
N LEU A 127 -2.70 -3.00 27.32
CA LEU A 127 -1.27 -3.08 27.04
C LEU A 127 -0.86 -1.79 26.33
N GLU A 128 -0.56 -0.76 27.09
CA GLU A 128 0.28 0.36 26.67
C GLU A 128 1.36 0.63 27.72
N GLY A 129 2.59 0.82 27.25
CA GLY A 129 3.67 1.42 28.02
C GLY A 129 4.87 0.51 28.29
N LEU A 130 5.75 0.35 27.31
CA LEU A 130 7.18 0.17 27.59
C LEU A 130 8.00 1.02 26.63
N SER A 131 8.58 2.08 27.19
CA SER A 131 9.69 2.84 26.62
C SER A 131 10.87 1.91 26.33
N GLY A 132 11.48 2.09 25.17
CA GLY A 132 12.76 1.47 24.82
C GLY A 132 13.86 1.94 25.80
N ASP A 133 14.71 0.99 26.19
CA ASP A 133 16.08 1.14 26.73
C ASP A 133 16.45 0.11 27.82
N ALA A 134 15.68 -0.98 28.02
CA ALA A 134 16.03 -1.98 29.05
C ALA A 134 15.78 -3.46 28.68
N LEU A 135 16.01 -3.86 27.42
CA LEU A 135 15.90 -5.27 27.00
C LEU A 135 17.03 -5.78 26.08
N ASP A 136 18.12 -5.00 25.92
CA ASP A 136 19.21 -5.34 24.99
C ASP A 136 20.30 -6.29 25.56
N ASP A 137 20.26 -6.66 26.85
CA ASP A 137 21.37 -7.40 27.48
C ASP A 137 21.14 -8.92 27.73
N ALA A 138 20.05 -9.52 27.24
CA ALA A 138 19.70 -10.90 27.63
C ALA A 138 19.62 -11.96 26.50
N ILE A 139 19.96 -11.65 25.24
CA ILE A 139 19.96 -12.65 24.15
C ILE A 139 21.26 -12.55 23.35
N ASP A 140 22.39 -12.77 24.04
CA ASP A 140 23.68 -13.00 23.39
C ASP A 140 24.34 -14.26 23.95
N ALA A 141 23.77 -15.41 23.63
CA ALA A 141 24.48 -16.68 23.58
C ALA A 141 23.63 -17.70 22.81
N GLN A 142 24.20 -18.23 21.73
CA GLN A 142 23.67 -19.29 20.86
C GLN A 142 22.75 -18.78 19.74
N HIS A 143 23.35 -18.40 18.62
CA HIS A 143 23.10 -18.93 17.27
C HIS A 143 23.96 -18.13 16.28
N ARG A 144 25.03 -18.75 15.77
CA ARG A 144 25.88 -18.15 14.73
C ARG A 144 25.12 -18.23 13.39
N PRO A 145 24.78 -17.12 12.72
CA PRO A 145 24.10 -17.18 11.43
C PRO A 145 25.06 -17.69 10.34
N GLN A 146 24.57 -18.64 9.53
CA GLN A 146 25.22 -19.00 8.27
C GLN A 146 25.03 -17.89 7.25
N LYS A 147 25.98 -17.76 6.33
CA LYS A 147 25.98 -16.75 5.26
C LYS A 147 24.75 -16.97 4.35
N PRO A 148 23.92 -15.95 4.06
CA PRO A 148 22.75 -16.11 3.19
C PRO A 148 23.16 -16.61 1.80
N ALA A 149 22.36 -17.50 1.23
CA ALA A 149 22.49 -17.89 -0.17
C ALA A 149 22.18 -16.66 -1.06
N GLU A 150 23.03 -16.41 -2.04
CA GLU A 150 22.89 -15.32 -3.01
C GLU A 150 21.72 -15.63 -3.95
N VAL A 151 20.67 -14.80 -3.93
CA VAL A 151 19.46 -15.01 -4.74
C VAL A 151 19.71 -14.54 -6.17
N ASP A 152 19.45 -15.40 -7.16
CA ASP A 152 19.60 -15.08 -8.59
C ASP A 152 18.57 -14.01 -9.03
N GLN A 153 19.08 -12.85 -9.43
CA GLN A 153 18.30 -11.69 -9.87
C GLN A 153 17.55 -11.95 -11.19
N GLN A 154 17.99 -12.91 -12.00
CA GLN A 154 17.34 -13.25 -13.28
C GLN A 154 16.03 -14.02 -13.08
N GLU A 155 15.89 -14.74 -11.98
CA GLU A 155 14.66 -15.46 -11.61
C GLU A 155 13.58 -14.48 -11.09
N LEU A 156 13.98 -13.49 -10.28
CA LEU A 156 13.11 -12.43 -9.76
C LEU A 156 12.49 -11.55 -10.86
N ALA A 157 13.19 -11.33 -11.96
CA ALA A 157 12.76 -10.48 -13.07
C ALA A 157 11.68 -11.10 -13.99
N GLN A 158 11.43 -12.41 -13.92
CA GLN A 158 10.52 -13.13 -14.83
C GLN A 158 9.07 -13.16 -14.36
N THR A 159 8.78 -12.62 -13.16
CA THR A 159 7.46 -12.74 -12.52
C THR A 159 6.66 -11.43 -12.67
N GLY A 160 6.09 -11.22 -13.87
CA GLY A 160 5.26 -10.05 -14.17
C GLY A 160 3.94 -9.98 -13.38
N PRO A 161 3.27 -8.81 -13.35
CA PRO A 161 2.04 -8.55 -12.59
C PRO A 161 0.87 -9.46 -13.01
N ALA A 162 -0.11 -9.64 -12.11
CA ALA A 162 -1.33 -10.41 -12.34
C ALA A 162 -2.10 -9.93 -13.59
N GLU A 163 -2.52 -10.89 -14.43
CA GLU A 163 -3.52 -10.66 -15.47
C GLU A 163 -4.92 -10.51 -14.83
N PRO A 164 -5.84 -9.74 -15.44
CA PRO A 164 -7.23 -9.71 -15.02
C PRO A 164 -7.89 -11.10 -15.09
N LEU A 165 -8.89 -11.33 -14.23
CA LEU A 165 -9.68 -12.57 -14.08
C LEU A 165 -9.99 -13.23 -15.43
N ARG A 166 -9.52 -14.46 -15.63
CA ARG A 166 -9.83 -15.30 -16.80
C ARG A 166 -11.18 -16.00 -16.59
N VAL A 167 -12.08 -15.85 -17.56
CA VAL A 167 -13.36 -16.58 -17.67
C VAL A 167 -13.08 -18.02 -18.14
N ALA A 168 -13.80 -18.98 -17.58
CA ALA A 168 -13.75 -20.39 -17.93
C ALA A 168 -14.21 -20.64 -19.39
N THR A 169 -13.41 -21.39 -20.15
CA THR A 169 -13.63 -21.75 -21.55
C THR A 169 -14.73 -22.80 -21.74
N ARG A 170 -15.52 -22.64 -22.81
CA ARG A 170 -16.35 -23.70 -23.42
C ARG A 170 -15.88 -23.95 -24.87
N THR A 171 -15.84 -25.22 -25.27
CA THR A 171 -15.41 -25.78 -26.58
C THR A 171 -16.47 -25.58 -27.70
N PRO A 172 -16.20 -25.87 -29.00
CA PRO A 172 -16.42 -24.89 -30.09
C PRO A 172 -17.44 -25.34 -31.15
N ALA A 173 -17.98 -24.39 -31.94
CA ALA A 173 -18.64 -24.72 -33.20
C ALA A 173 -18.54 -23.61 -34.26
N GLN A 174 -17.93 -24.02 -35.38
CA GLN A 174 -18.18 -23.67 -36.79
C GLN A 174 -17.72 -22.32 -37.38
N GLN A 175 -17.10 -22.47 -38.57
CA GLN A 175 -16.35 -21.51 -39.38
C GLN A 175 -17.21 -20.75 -40.40
N SER A 176 -16.62 -19.63 -40.86
CA SER A 176 -16.66 -19.03 -42.23
C SER A 176 -17.55 -17.78 -42.43
N PRO A 177 -17.28 -16.92 -43.44
CA PRO A 177 -15.99 -16.38 -43.92
C PRO A 177 -16.01 -14.85 -44.29
N ASP A 178 -14.80 -14.31 -44.48
CA ASP A 178 -14.33 -13.19 -45.34
C ASP A 178 -14.71 -11.68 -45.16
N ASN A 179 -13.62 -10.88 -45.22
CA ASN A 179 -13.42 -9.45 -45.56
C ASN A 179 -13.31 -8.40 -44.44
N PRO A 180 -12.59 -7.27 -44.66
CA PRO A 180 -11.20 -7.09 -45.10
C PRO A 180 -10.40 -6.14 -44.15
N ASP A 181 -9.07 -6.05 -44.34
CA ASP A 181 -8.10 -5.08 -43.78
C ASP A 181 -7.95 -4.97 -42.24
N GLU A 182 -7.10 -5.84 -41.67
CA GLU A 182 -6.76 -5.89 -40.23
C GLU A 182 -5.73 -4.84 -39.76
N ASP A 183 -5.17 -4.00 -40.63
CA ASP A 183 -4.08 -3.08 -40.24
C ASP A 183 -4.51 -1.68 -39.74
N ASP A 184 -5.77 -1.25 -39.94
CA ASP A 184 -6.25 0.08 -39.49
C ASP A 184 -7.06 0.07 -38.18
N ALA A 185 -7.50 -1.12 -37.72
CA ALA A 185 -8.33 -1.26 -36.52
C ALA A 185 -7.67 -0.79 -35.19
N PRO A 186 -6.34 -0.97 -34.97
CA PRO A 186 -5.73 -0.56 -33.70
C PRO A 186 -5.68 0.96 -33.49
N GLN A 187 -5.50 1.73 -34.57
CA GLN A 187 -5.38 3.19 -34.50
C GLN A 187 -6.74 3.87 -34.38
N ALA A 188 -7.77 3.36 -35.05
CA ALA A 188 -9.13 3.89 -34.94
C ALA A 188 -9.69 3.79 -33.51
N ILE A 189 -9.46 2.66 -32.83
CA ILE A 189 -9.94 2.42 -31.45
C ILE A 189 -9.21 3.32 -30.43
N GLN A 190 -7.91 3.55 -30.60
CA GLN A 190 -7.15 4.48 -29.74
C GLN A 190 -7.58 5.95 -29.97
N ASN A 191 -7.81 6.33 -31.22
CA ASN A 191 -8.30 7.66 -31.58
C ASN A 191 -9.73 7.91 -31.05
N GLU A 192 -10.61 6.91 -31.06
CA GLU A 192 -11.95 7.02 -30.47
C GLU A 192 -11.94 7.13 -28.94
N ARG A 193 -10.98 6.49 -28.26
CA ARG A 193 -10.82 6.58 -26.79
C ARG A 193 -10.26 7.93 -26.37
N SER A 194 -9.30 8.46 -27.13
CA SER A 194 -8.75 9.82 -26.95
C SER A 194 -9.82 10.90 -27.15
N ALA A 195 -10.73 10.71 -28.13
CA ALA A 195 -11.78 11.67 -28.44
C ALA A 195 -12.89 11.81 -27.36
N ARG A 196 -13.00 10.88 -26.40
CA ARG A 196 -14.13 10.83 -25.43
C ARG A 196 -13.86 11.47 -24.08
N VAL A 197 -12.61 11.75 -23.73
CA VAL A 197 -12.26 12.31 -22.41
C VAL A 197 -11.89 13.79 -22.57
N PRO A 198 -12.69 14.74 -22.03
CA PRO A 198 -12.35 16.15 -22.09
C PRO A 198 -10.95 16.40 -21.51
N PRO A 199 -10.13 17.30 -22.08
CA PRO A 199 -8.79 17.54 -21.56
C PRO A 199 -8.83 18.05 -20.11
N LEU A 200 -7.80 17.71 -19.34
CA LEU A 200 -7.66 18.20 -17.96
C LEU A 200 -7.64 19.74 -17.94
N SER A 201 -8.39 20.33 -17.00
CA SER A 201 -8.26 21.75 -16.67
C SER A 201 -6.86 22.09 -16.17
N ARG A 202 -6.45 23.37 -16.25
CA ARG A 202 -5.15 23.83 -15.74
C ARG A 202 -4.91 23.45 -14.27
N SER A 203 -5.95 23.54 -13.43
CA SER A 203 -5.87 23.13 -12.03
C SER A 203 -5.66 21.63 -11.85
N GLN A 204 -6.27 20.80 -12.69
CA GLN A 204 -6.07 19.35 -12.64
C GLN A 204 -4.68 18.95 -13.13
N GLN A 205 -4.17 19.60 -14.19
CA GLN A 205 -2.79 19.41 -14.65
C GLN A 205 -1.78 19.77 -13.55
N ALA A 206 -1.97 20.92 -12.89
CA ALA A 206 -1.10 21.33 -11.78
C ALA A 206 -1.15 20.35 -10.59
N LEU A 207 -2.32 19.76 -10.29
CA LEU A 207 -2.44 18.73 -9.27
C LEU A 207 -1.74 17.44 -9.68
N ARG A 208 -1.91 16.99 -10.93
CA ARG A 208 -1.21 15.82 -11.50
C ARG A 208 0.30 15.96 -11.36
N ASP A 209 0.83 17.08 -11.82
CA ASP A 209 2.28 17.32 -11.80
C ASP A 209 2.81 17.38 -10.36
N LYS A 210 2.03 17.91 -9.42
CA LYS A 210 2.35 17.90 -7.99
C LYS A 210 2.36 16.48 -7.42
N VAL A 211 1.32 15.69 -7.67
CA VAL A 211 1.21 14.29 -7.21
C VAL A 211 2.38 13.48 -7.73
N ARG A 212 2.65 13.53 -9.04
CA ARG A 212 3.76 12.79 -9.66
C ARG A 212 5.13 13.20 -9.15
N ARG A 213 5.32 14.49 -8.84
CA ARG A 213 6.56 14.97 -8.22
C ARG A 213 6.80 14.37 -6.83
N VAL A 214 5.75 14.27 -6.02
CA VAL A 214 5.79 13.61 -4.70
C VAL A 214 6.10 12.13 -4.87
N LEU A 215 5.35 11.44 -5.72
CA LEU A 215 5.55 10.01 -6.00
C LEU A 215 6.98 9.71 -6.45
N LYS A 216 7.51 10.49 -7.40
CA LYS A 216 8.88 10.36 -7.87
C LYS A 216 9.90 10.48 -6.73
N TYR A 217 9.74 11.48 -5.86
CA TYR A 217 10.65 11.66 -4.74
C TYR A 217 10.68 10.42 -3.83
N TYR A 218 9.52 9.93 -3.39
CA TYR A 218 9.47 8.77 -2.48
C TYR A 218 9.87 7.47 -3.16
N TYR A 219 9.66 7.34 -4.47
CA TYR A 219 10.20 6.22 -5.24
C TYR A 219 11.73 6.23 -5.21
N ASP A 220 12.37 7.38 -5.43
CA ASP A 220 13.83 7.51 -5.47
C ASP A 220 14.51 7.42 -4.07
N HIS A 221 13.72 7.45 -2.98
CA HIS A 221 14.21 7.41 -1.59
C HIS A 221 13.61 6.21 -0.83
N PRO A 222 13.90 4.97 -1.25
CA PRO A 222 13.36 3.78 -0.64
C PRO A 222 13.94 3.52 0.77
N LEU A 223 13.18 2.78 1.58
CA LEU A 223 13.63 2.25 2.87
C LEU A 223 14.76 1.21 2.70
N HIS A 224 15.47 0.91 3.79
CA HIS A 224 16.49 -0.14 3.81
C HIS A 224 16.31 -1.16 4.94
N THR A 225 16.66 -2.42 4.68
CA THR A 225 16.35 -3.55 5.57
C THR A 225 17.27 -3.66 6.79
N GLY A 226 18.31 -2.82 6.86
CA GLY A 226 19.20 -2.76 8.03
C GLY A 226 18.56 -2.23 9.30
N ASN A 227 17.67 -1.24 9.17
CA ASN A 227 17.00 -0.60 10.31
C ASN A 227 15.48 -0.70 10.27
N ARG A 228 14.90 -1.20 9.17
CA ARG A 228 13.46 -1.42 9.02
C ARG A 228 13.08 -2.88 9.22
N GLY A 229 12.10 -3.14 10.07
CA GLY A 229 11.58 -4.49 10.34
C GLY A 229 10.60 -4.97 9.27
N PRO A 230 10.18 -6.25 9.31
CA PRO A 230 9.24 -6.80 8.34
C PRO A 230 7.94 -5.99 8.21
N TRP A 231 7.39 -5.49 9.32
CA TRP A 231 6.21 -4.63 9.30
C TRP A 231 6.35 -3.43 8.37
N GLU A 232 7.48 -2.73 8.48
CA GLU A 232 7.76 -1.50 7.72
C GLU A 232 7.99 -1.83 6.24
N VAL A 233 8.70 -2.93 5.95
CA VAL A 233 8.96 -3.38 4.57
C VAL A 233 7.67 -3.85 3.89
N MET A 234 6.77 -4.52 4.61
CA MET A 234 5.43 -4.85 4.09
C MET A 234 4.64 -3.60 3.71
N HIS A 235 4.65 -2.54 4.52
CA HIS A 235 3.94 -1.31 4.17
C HIS A 235 4.62 -0.54 3.03
N GLN A 236 5.96 -0.62 2.93
CA GLN A 236 6.68 -0.10 1.76
C GLN A 236 6.31 -0.85 0.48
N MET A 237 6.06 -2.17 0.55
CA MET A 237 5.57 -2.96 -0.59
C MET A 237 4.26 -2.43 -1.14
N LEU A 238 3.36 -1.94 -0.28
CA LEU A 238 2.09 -1.35 -0.69
C LEU A 238 2.28 -0.05 -1.49
N ALA A 239 3.27 0.77 -1.13
CA ALA A 239 3.45 2.14 -1.64
C ALA A 239 3.41 2.23 -3.18
N PHE A 240 4.15 1.37 -3.87
CA PHE A 240 4.22 1.26 -5.34
C PHE A 240 3.91 -0.16 -5.83
N GLU A 241 3.20 -0.95 -5.02
CA GLU A 241 2.82 -2.34 -5.33
C GLU A 241 4.03 -3.22 -5.72
N VAL A 242 3.92 -4.06 -6.76
CA VAL A 242 5.04 -4.89 -7.24
C VAL A 242 6.30 -4.11 -7.63
N HIS A 243 6.20 -2.80 -7.88
CA HIS A 243 7.33 -1.94 -8.24
C HIS A 243 8.01 -1.31 -7.03
N SER A 244 7.48 -1.51 -5.83
CA SER A 244 8.10 -1.06 -4.60
C SER A 244 9.46 -1.72 -4.43
N HIS A 245 10.50 -0.89 -4.30
CA HIS A 245 11.85 -1.35 -4.04
C HIS A 245 12.36 -0.83 -2.70
N ILE A 246 13.33 -1.56 -2.16
CA ILE A 246 14.04 -1.30 -0.92
C ILE A 246 15.54 -1.45 -1.16
N ARG A 247 16.36 -0.98 -0.22
CA ARG A 247 17.82 -1.19 -0.22
C ARG A 247 18.20 -2.32 0.72
N GLN A 248 19.04 -3.23 0.25
CA GLN A 248 19.50 -4.38 1.03
C GLN A 248 20.46 -3.93 2.14
N HIS A 249 20.14 -4.25 3.40
CA HIS A 249 20.96 -4.06 4.60
C HIS A 249 21.37 -2.63 4.98
N SER A 250 21.52 -1.68 4.06
CA SER A 250 21.92 -0.31 4.34
C SER A 250 21.38 0.66 3.30
N ALA A 251 21.44 1.97 3.56
CA ALA A 251 21.00 3.00 2.61
C ALA A 251 21.72 2.94 1.25
N ASN A 252 22.97 2.45 1.22
CA ASN A 252 23.78 2.29 0.00
C ASN A 252 23.69 0.87 -0.58
N GLY A 253 22.81 0.02 -0.05
CA GLY A 253 22.64 -1.36 -0.51
C GLY A 253 22.11 -1.44 -1.94
N GLU A 254 22.29 -2.60 -2.54
CA GLU A 254 21.68 -2.90 -3.84
C GLU A 254 20.15 -2.78 -3.75
N PRO A 255 19.49 -2.22 -4.77
CA PRO A 255 18.03 -2.18 -4.81
C PRO A 255 17.46 -3.58 -5.06
N ILE A 256 16.33 -3.88 -4.41
CA ILE A 256 15.56 -5.11 -4.64
C ILE A 256 14.07 -4.84 -4.42
N THR A 257 13.21 -5.63 -5.04
CA THR A 257 11.76 -5.50 -4.81
C THR A 257 11.40 -5.90 -3.39
N ALA A 258 10.48 -5.15 -2.76
CA ALA A 258 9.98 -5.48 -1.43
C ALA A 258 9.25 -6.83 -1.41
N VAL A 259 8.50 -7.13 -2.49
CA VAL A 259 7.85 -8.43 -2.71
C VAL A 259 8.88 -9.56 -2.68
N GLY A 260 9.95 -9.45 -3.49
CA GLY A 260 10.98 -10.47 -3.58
C GLY A 260 11.69 -10.69 -2.25
N TRP A 261 12.07 -9.61 -1.56
CA TRP A 261 12.73 -9.68 -0.25
C TRP A 261 11.88 -10.42 0.79
N LEU A 262 10.59 -10.07 0.89
CA LEU A 262 9.67 -10.68 1.86
C LEU A 262 9.32 -12.13 1.52
N CYS A 263 9.00 -12.43 0.26
CA CYS A 263 8.61 -13.77 -0.17
C CYS A 263 9.78 -14.76 -0.13
N PHE A 264 11.03 -14.29 -0.28
CA PHE A 264 12.23 -15.12 -0.15
C PHE A 264 12.76 -15.11 1.29
N ASN A 265 11.90 -14.68 2.22
CA ASN A 265 12.09 -14.64 3.66
C ASN A 265 13.44 -14.06 4.08
N GLN A 266 13.86 -12.98 3.41
CA GLN A 266 15.11 -12.31 3.73
C GLN A 266 14.94 -11.47 5.01
N PRO A 267 15.96 -11.41 5.88
CA PRO A 267 15.84 -10.77 7.17
C PRO A 267 15.64 -9.26 7.02
N CYS A 268 14.75 -8.71 7.84
CA CYS A 268 14.56 -7.26 8.00
C CYS A 268 14.89 -6.90 9.44
N ARG A 269 15.92 -6.07 9.65
CA ARG A 269 16.49 -5.75 10.98
C ARG A 269 16.79 -7.02 11.79
N GLY A 270 17.38 -8.03 11.13
CA GLY A 270 17.75 -9.30 11.74
C GLY A 270 16.57 -10.23 12.08
N ARG A 271 15.36 -9.97 11.57
CA ARG A 271 14.16 -10.77 11.82
C ARG A 271 13.61 -11.35 10.53
N ASP A 272 13.28 -12.63 10.55
CA ASP A 272 12.57 -13.32 9.47
C ASP A 272 11.06 -13.29 9.73
N LEU A 273 10.26 -13.12 8.67
CA LEU A 273 8.80 -12.98 8.78
C LEU A 273 8.08 -14.33 8.70
N LEU A 274 8.55 -15.20 7.83
CA LEU A 274 7.98 -16.50 7.55
C LEU A 274 8.77 -17.59 8.29
N HIS A 275 8.09 -18.68 8.62
CA HIS A 275 8.71 -19.87 9.20
C HIS A 275 7.90 -21.12 8.84
N ILE A 276 8.49 -22.29 9.07
CA ILE A 276 7.79 -23.57 8.94
C ILE A 276 7.47 -24.09 10.35
N ASN A 277 6.22 -24.46 10.60
CA ASN A 277 5.85 -25.07 11.89
C ASN A 277 6.27 -26.55 11.97
N ASN A 278 6.04 -27.17 13.13
CA ASN A 278 6.40 -28.57 13.37
C ASN A 278 5.68 -29.56 12.42
N ASP A 279 4.53 -29.18 11.87
CA ASP A 279 3.76 -29.98 10.92
C ASP A 279 4.23 -29.78 9.46
N GLY A 280 5.26 -28.96 9.24
CA GLY A 280 5.79 -28.67 7.92
C GLY A 280 5.01 -27.61 7.14
N GLU A 281 4.07 -26.90 7.76
CA GLU A 281 3.24 -25.88 7.14
C GLU A 281 3.90 -24.49 7.19
N LEU A 282 3.70 -23.72 6.12
CA LEU A 282 4.05 -22.30 6.06
C LEU A 282 3.27 -21.51 7.11
N ARG A 283 3.96 -20.65 7.87
CA ARG A 283 3.34 -19.74 8.84
C ARG A 283 4.00 -18.36 8.80
N VAL A 284 3.22 -17.34 9.10
CA VAL A 284 3.66 -15.95 9.18
C VAL A 284 3.72 -15.54 10.65
N ARG A 285 4.85 -15.00 11.11
CA ARG A 285 5.02 -14.62 12.51
C ARG A 285 4.24 -13.34 12.83
N VAL A 286 3.47 -13.36 13.91
CA VAL A 286 2.72 -12.20 14.43
C VAL A 286 3.48 -11.59 15.62
N GLY A 287 3.55 -10.26 15.69
CA GLY A 287 4.11 -9.55 16.82
C GLY A 287 4.76 -8.22 16.48
N PRO A 288 5.35 -7.54 17.47
CA PRO A 288 6.04 -6.26 17.25
C PRO A 288 7.11 -6.36 16.16
N ALA A 289 7.11 -5.38 15.25
CA ALA A 289 7.95 -5.32 14.05
C ALA A 289 7.72 -6.44 13.00
N LEU A 290 6.85 -7.41 13.25
CA LEU A 290 6.44 -8.47 12.31
C LEU A 290 5.09 -8.12 11.67
N GLN A 291 4.22 -9.06 11.36
CA GLN A 291 2.84 -8.69 11.07
C GLN A 291 2.08 -8.39 12.36
N GLY A 292 1.29 -7.31 12.37
CA GLY A 292 0.49 -6.90 13.51
C GLY A 292 -0.85 -7.64 13.60
N HIS A 293 -1.32 -8.18 12.48
CA HIS A 293 -2.62 -8.85 12.37
C HIS A 293 -2.49 -10.13 11.54
N GLU A 294 -3.29 -11.14 11.87
CA GLU A 294 -3.38 -12.37 11.08
C GLU A 294 -3.84 -12.08 9.64
N GLY A 295 -3.18 -12.67 8.65
CA GLY A 295 -3.45 -12.45 7.23
C GLY A 295 -2.96 -11.11 6.66
N GLN A 296 -2.25 -10.29 7.43
CA GLN A 296 -1.78 -8.98 6.96
C GLN A 296 -0.79 -9.10 5.79
N LEU A 297 0.15 -10.06 5.84
CA LEU A 297 1.06 -10.28 4.71
C LEU A 297 0.27 -10.61 3.42
N LEU A 298 -0.68 -11.55 3.49
CA LEU A 298 -1.51 -11.92 2.33
C LEU A 298 -2.32 -10.71 1.81
N ALA A 299 -2.90 -9.91 2.72
CA ALA A 299 -3.66 -8.72 2.36
C ALA A 299 -2.81 -7.69 1.61
N LEU A 300 -1.57 -7.48 2.03
CA LEU A 300 -0.68 -6.50 1.40
C LEU A 300 -0.12 -7.04 0.08
N LEU A 301 0.17 -8.33 -0.04
CA LEU A 301 0.53 -8.98 -1.31
C LEU A 301 -0.62 -8.90 -2.33
N ALA A 302 -1.85 -9.13 -1.88
CA ALA A 302 -3.05 -8.99 -2.69
C ALA A 302 -3.22 -7.56 -3.22
N GLN A 303 -3.10 -6.56 -2.34
CA GLN A 303 -3.17 -5.15 -2.73
C GLN A 303 -2.02 -4.73 -3.64
N ALA A 304 -0.84 -5.32 -3.46
CA ALA A 304 0.31 -5.17 -4.34
C ALA A 304 0.19 -5.96 -5.66
N ARG A 305 -0.93 -6.67 -5.91
CA ARG A 305 -1.22 -7.42 -7.15
C ARG A 305 -0.25 -8.57 -7.42
N VAL A 306 0.29 -9.18 -6.37
CA VAL A 306 1.16 -10.36 -6.48
C VAL A 306 0.32 -11.58 -6.86
N LYS A 307 0.77 -12.35 -7.85
CA LYS A 307 0.08 -13.57 -8.35
C LYS A 307 0.05 -14.67 -7.29
N SER A 308 -1.00 -15.50 -7.32
CA SER A 308 -1.10 -16.71 -6.48
C SER A 308 0.06 -17.69 -6.71
N THR A 309 0.61 -17.72 -7.93
CA THR A 309 1.73 -18.59 -8.31
C THR A 309 3.10 -18.02 -7.97
N TYR A 310 3.19 -16.82 -7.38
CA TYR A 310 4.48 -16.22 -7.06
C TYR A 310 5.20 -17.03 -5.97
N PRO A 311 6.50 -17.34 -6.12
CA PRO A 311 7.20 -18.24 -5.22
C PRO A 311 7.46 -17.60 -3.85
N ILE A 312 7.35 -18.43 -2.82
CA ILE A 312 7.77 -18.17 -1.45
C ILE A 312 8.89 -19.17 -1.11
N ARG A 313 10.02 -18.70 -0.59
CA ARG A 313 11.14 -19.55 -0.15
C ARG A 313 11.39 -19.36 1.34
N VAL A 314 11.27 -20.43 2.11
CA VAL A 314 11.40 -20.43 3.58
C VAL A 314 12.16 -21.67 4.00
N GLU A 315 13.27 -21.49 4.74
CA GLU A 315 14.03 -22.61 5.32
C GLU A 315 14.42 -23.71 4.30
N GLY A 316 14.74 -23.30 3.07
CA GLY A 316 15.11 -24.20 1.97
C GLY A 316 13.93 -24.96 1.34
N LYS A 317 12.69 -24.72 1.76
CA LYS A 317 11.48 -25.23 1.10
C LYS A 317 10.86 -24.16 0.21
N GLU A 318 10.21 -24.63 -0.84
CA GLU A 318 9.46 -23.81 -1.79
C GLU A 318 7.96 -23.92 -1.54
N PHE A 319 7.31 -22.76 -1.55
CA PHE A 319 5.88 -22.54 -1.45
C PHE A 319 5.48 -21.51 -2.50
N THR A 320 4.21 -21.15 -2.53
CA THR A 320 3.62 -20.11 -3.36
C THR A 320 2.68 -19.23 -2.52
N ILE A 321 2.24 -18.11 -3.08
CA ILE A 321 1.16 -17.33 -2.46
C ILE A 321 -0.13 -18.18 -2.30
N ALA A 322 -0.39 -19.16 -3.17
CA ALA A 322 -1.53 -20.07 -3.02
C ALA A 322 -1.44 -20.91 -1.73
N ASP A 323 -0.24 -21.34 -1.33
CA ASP A 323 -0.04 -22.01 -0.05
C ASP A 323 -0.35 -21.09 1.13
N LEU A 324 0.03 -19.81 1.03
CA LEU A 324 -0.34 -18.80 2.01
C LEU A 324 -1.87 -18.57 2.05
N VAL A 325 -2.55 -18.59 0.90
CA VAL A 325 -4.03 -18.53 0.83
C VAL A 325 -4.66 -19.69 1.61
N ASP A 326 -4.13 -20.91 1.48
CA ASP A 326 -4.64 -22.07 2.22
C ASP A 326 -4.38 -21.97 3.73
N VAL A 327 -3.25 -21.41 4.15
CA VAL A 327 -2.98 -21.09 5.57
C VAL A 327 -4.01 -20.11 6.12
N GLU A 328 -4.33 -19.06 5.37
CA GLU A 328 -5.29 -18.04 5.81
C GLU A 328 -6.74 -18.57 5.83
N LYS A 329 -7.11 -19.46 4.88
CA LYS A 329 -8.42 -20.16 4.89
C LYS A 329 -8.61 -21.03 6.13
N LYS A 330 -7.58 -21.80 6.50
CA LYS A 330 -7.60 -22.70 7.68
C LYS A 330 -7.84 -21.94 8.98
N THR A 331 -7.40 -20.69 9.06
CA THR A 331 -7.39 -19.89 10.29
C THR A 331 -8.48 -18.82 10.35
N CYS A 332 -9.56 -18.98 9.57
CA CYS A 332 -10.75 -18.15 9.69
C CYS A 332 -11.59 -18.60 10.90
N TYR A 333 -11.80 -17.71 11.88
CA TYR A 333 -12.57 -18.02 13.10
C TYR A 333 -13.68 -16.99 13.34
N PRO A 334 -14.85 -17.39 13.84
CA PRO A 334 -15.91 -16.44 14.22
C PRO A 334 -15.43 -15.53 15.35
N ARG A 335 -15.96 -14.30 15.38
CA ARG A 335 -15.66 -13.30 16.43
C ARG A 335 -14.17 -12.92 16.56
N THR A 336 -13.34 -13.20 15.55
CA THR A 336 -11.98 -12.64 15.46
C THR A 336 -11.95 -11.50 14.46
N GLU A 337 -10.84 -10.78 14.41
CA GLU A 337 -10.61 -9.84 13.31
C GLU A 337 -10.34 -10.61 12.02
N LEU A 338 -11.20 -10.44 11.01
CA LEU A 338 -11.08 -11.09 9.71
C LEU A 338 -10.73 -10.08 8.60
N THR A 339 -10.59 -8.79 8.95
CA THR A 339 -10.23 -7.67 8.06
C THR A 339 -9.22 -8.04 6.98
N PHE A 340 -8.04 -8.52 7.40
CA PHE A 340 -6.92 -8.78 6.49
C PHE A 340 -7.09 -10.08 5.71
N LYS A 341 -7.73 -11.10 6.30
CA LYS A 341 -8.12 -12.31 5.57
C LYS A 341 -9.14 -11.99 4.49
N LEU A 342 -10.15 -11.16 4.77
CA LEU A 342 -11.10 -10.68 3.77
C LEU A 342 -10.39 -9.91 2.64
N LEU A 343 -9.49 -8.98 3.01
CA LEU A 343 -8.65 -8.25 2.04
C LEU A 343 -7.85 -9.17 1.13
N GLY A 344 -7.16 -10.16 1.70
CA GLY A 344 -6.30 -11.10 0.97
C GLY A 344 -7.09 -12.14 0.16
N LEU A 345 -7.97 -12.90 0.80
CA LEU A 345 -8.66 -14.04 0.19
C LEU A 345 -9.51 -13.63 -1.01
N GLN A 346 -10.21 -12.49 -0.96
CA GLN A 346 -11.04 -12.05 -2.09
C GLN A 346 -10.25 -11.69 -3.36
N ASN A 347 -8.94 -11.50 -3.26
CA ASN A 347 -8.10 -11.31 -4.43
C ASN A 347 -7.77 -12.64 -5.14
N TYR A 348 -7.74 -13.74 -4.39
CA TYR A 348 -7.25 -15.03 -4.87
C TYR A 348 -8.34 -16.10 -5.07
N LEU A 349 -9.47 -15.98 -4.38
CA LEU A 349 -10.59 -16.92 -4.43
C LEU A 349 -11.77 -16.34 -5.18
N ASP A 350 -12.58 -17.14 -5.85
CA ASP A 350 -13.82 -16.69 -6.46
C ASP A 350 -14.86 -16.30 -5.41
N ILE A 351 -15.76 -15.36 -5.75
CA ILE A 351 -16.71 -14.81 -4.76
C ILE A 351 -17.71 -15.86 -4.24
N ASP A 352 -17.87 -16.98 -4.96
CA ASP A 352 -18.74 -18.11 -4.61
C ASP A 352 -17.96 -19.28 -3.98
N ASP A 353 -16.65 -19.14 -3.77
CA ASP A 353 -15.82 -20.17 -3.14
C ASP A 353 -16.27 -20.45 -1.72
N ARG A 354 -16.13 -21.73 -1.35
CA ARG A 354 -16.44 -22.27 -0.03
C ARG A 354 -15.26 -23.06 0.47
N TRP A 355 -14.99 -22.98 1.76
CA TRP A 355 -13.92 -23.76 2.39
C TRP A 355 -14.29 -24.16 3.81
N VAL A 356 -13.50 -25.09 4.35
CA VAL A 356 -13.59 -25.53 5.73
C VAL A 356 -12.32 -25.09 6.44
N ASN A 357 -12.47 -24.46 7.59
CA ASN A 357 -11.32 -24.08 8.41
C ASN A 357 -10.77 -25.31 9.18
N ASP A 358 -9.69 -25.14 9.93
CA ASP A 358 -9.07 -26.24 10.70
C ASP A 358 -9.93 -26.76 11.88
N GLN A 359 -11.01 -26.06 12.23
CA GLN A 359 -12.01 -26.46 13.24
C GLN A 359 -13.25 -27.11 12.62
N GLY A 360 -13.26 -27.39 11.32
CA GLY A 360 -14.40 -28.02 10.65
C GLY A 360 -15.57 -27.06 10.34
N MET A 361 -15.39 -25.75 10.53
CA MET A 361 -16.42 -24.74 10.24
C MET A 361 -16.43 -24.38 8.76
N GLN A 362 -17.63 -24.33 8.19
CA GLN A 362 -17.86 -23.92 6.80
C GLN A 362 -17.79 -22.40 6.67
N TRP A 363 -17.05 -21.93 5.67
CA TRP A 363 -16.86 -20.52 5.36
C TRP A 363 -17.16 -20.24 3.88
N ASP A 364 -17.64 -19.02 3.65
CA ASP A 364 -17.80 -18.38 2.35
C ASP A 364 -17.63 -16.86 2.50
N PHE A 365 -17.59 -16.13 1.39
CA PHE A 365 -17.45 -14.67 1.44
C PHE A 365 -18.64 -13.95 2.10
N ALA A 366 -19.86 -14.48 1.99
CA ALA A 366 -21.01 -13.89 2.66
C ALA A 366 -20.84 -13.97 4.19
N THR A 367 -20.33 -15.08 4.71
CA THR A 367 -20.04 -15.29 6.12
C THR A 367 -18.89 -14.41 6.60
N LEU A 368 -17.80 -14.31 5.83
CA LEU A 368 -16.71 -13.36 6.14
C LEU A 368 -17.22 -11.92 6.23
N VAL A 369 -18.00 -11.47 5.25
CA VAL A 369 -18.57 -10.12 5.22
C VAL A 369 -19.49 -9.89 6.43
N ARG A 370 -20.34 -10.85 6.76
CA ARG A 370 -21.25 -10.76 7.92
C ARG A 370 -20.48 -10.65 9.24
N GLU A 371 -19.48 -11.50 9.45
CA GLU A 371 -18.65 -11.48 10.66
C GLU A 371 -17.90 -10.15 10.77
N GLU A 372 -17.33 -9.68 9.68
CA GLU A 372 -16.57 -8.43 9.65
C GLU A 372 -17.46 -7.19 9.87
N MET A 373 -18.68 -7.18 9.34
CA MET A 373 -19.65 -6.10 9.57
C MET A 373 -20.13 -5.99 11.02
N ARG A 374 -20.04 -7.06 11.82
CA ARG A 374 -20.38 -7.05 13.25
C ARG A 374 -19.29 -6.40 14.11
N GLN A 375 -18.09 -6.21 13.58
CA GLN A 375 -16.95 -5.68 14.32
C GLN A 375 -16.95 -4.14 14.37
N PRO A 376 -16.57 -3.52 15.50
CA PRO A 376 -16.65 -2.07 15.69
C PRO A 376 -15.58 -1.30 14.90
N VAL A 377 -16.00 -0.36 14.04
CA VAL A 377 -15.06 0.45 13.22
C VAL A 377 -14.31 1.50 14.07
N ARG A 378 -15.01 2.20 14.97
CA ARG A 378 -14.47 3.38 15.68
C ARG A 378 -13.35 3.09 16.67
N THR A 379 -13.22 1.85 17.11
CA THR A 379 -12.19 1.39 18.06
C THR A 379 -11.13 0.51 17.39
N ALA A 380 -11.27 0.24 16.10
CA ALA A 380 -10.32 -0.59 15.35
C ALA A 380 -9.00 0.14 15.08
N ALA A 381 -7.94 -0.65 14.89
CA ALA A 381 -6.65 -0.16 14.42
C ALA A 381 -6.79 0.61 13.10
N CYS A 382 -5.93 1.62 12.90
CA CYS A 382 -5.96 2.51 11.73
C CYS A 382 -7.37 3.10 11.45
N GLY A 383 -8.16 3.33 12.51
CA GLY A 383 -9.51 3.86 12.42
C GLY A 383 -10.51 2.96 11.71
N GLY A 384 -10.21 1.68 11.51
CA GLY A 384 -11.07 0.74 10.81
C GLY A 384 -11.16 0.94 9.29
N THR A 385 -10.26 1.73 8.69
CA THR A 385 -10.26 1.91 7.22
C THR A 385 -9.96 0.61 6.48
N HIS A 386 -9.09 -0.27 7.01
CA HIS A 386 -8.84 -1.59 6.40
C HIS A 386 -10.10 -2.46 6.35
N ARG A 387 -10.92 -2.43 7.40
CA ARG A 387 -12.22 -3.12 7.43
C ARG A 387 -13.13 -2.59 6.33
N LEU A 388 -13.24 -1.27 6.25
CA LEU A 388 -14.04 -0.63 5.22
C LEU A 388 -13.49 -0.94 3.81
N SER A 389 -12.18 -1.07 3.63
CA SER A 389 -11.56 -1.52 2.37
C SER A 389 -11.90 -2.97 2.03
N GLY A 390 -11.82 -3.88 3.01
CA GLY A 390 -12.20 -5.28 2.84
C GLY A 390 -13.66 -5.41 2.39
N LEU A 391 -14.57 -4.71 3.07
CA LEU A 391 -16.00 -4.67 2.72
C LEU A 391 -16.23 -4.02 1.34
N THR A 392 -15.48 -2.96 1.01
CA THR A 392 -15.53 -2.31 -0.30
C THR A 392 -15.23 -3.27 -1.43
N PHE A 393 -14.11 -3.97 -1.32
CA PHE A 393 -13.70 -4.93 -2.33
C PHE A 393 -14.68 -6.10 -2.43
N ALA A 394 -15.25 -6.56 -1.32
CA ALA A 394 -16.19 -7.68 -1.33
C ALA A 394 -17.46 -7.35 -2.13
N TYR A 395 -18.11 -6.22 -1.83
CA TYR A 395 -19.31 -5.85 -2.58
C TYR A 395 -18.98 -5.48 -4.03
N LYS A 396 -17.85 -4.81 -4.30
CA LYS A 396 -17.44 -4.49 -5.69
C LYS A 396 -17.15 -5.75 -6.49
N LYS A 397 -16.50 -6.75 -5.88
CA LYS A 397 -16.27 -8.05 -6.50
C LYS A 397 -17.58 -8.76 -6.81
N TYR A 398 -18.54 -8.76 -5.88
CA TYR A 398 -19.86 -9.30 -6.13
C TYR A 398 -20.59 -8.55 -7.27
N GLN A 399 -20.57 -7.22 -7.27
CA GLN A 399 -21.18 -6.41 -8.34
C GLN A 399 -20.60 -6.74 -9.73
N LYS A 400 -19.28 -7.02 -9.84
CA LYS A 400 -18.64 -7.40 -11.10
C LYS A 400 -19.16 -8.72 -11.69
N THR A 401 -19.89 -9.53 -10.93
CA THR A 401 -20.54 -10.74 -11.45
C THR A 401 -21.80 -10.45 -12.28
N GLY A 402 -22.25 -9.19 -12.33
CA GLY A 402 -23.50 -8.80 -13.01
C GLY A 402 -24.77 -9.20 -12.25
N ARG A 403 -24.64 -9.90 -11.12
CA ARG A 403 -25.77 -10.30 -10.27
C ARG A 403 -26.36 -9.10 -9.52
N PRO A 404 -27.67 -9.06 -9.28
CA PRO A 404 -28.28 -8.08 -8.39
C PRO A 404 -27.62 -8.13 -7.01
N LEU A 405 -27.14 -6.97 -6.53
CA LEU A 405 -26.49 -6.86 -5.24
C LEU A 405 -27.52 -7.11 -4.12
N THR A 406 -27.40 -8.26 -3.45
CA THR A 406 -28.36 -8.72 -2.42
C THR A 406 -27.63 -9.20 -1.14
N GLY A 407 -28.39 -9.50 -0.09
CA GLY A 407 -27.87 -10.07 1.16
C GLY A 407 -26.74 -9.26 1.81
N GLU A 408 -25.71 -9.97 2.27
CA GLU A 408 -24.57 -9.40 2.99
C GLU A 408 -23.80 -8.38 2.15
N PHE A 409 -23.69 -8.59 0.83
CA PHE A 409 -22.97 -7.65 -0.05
C PHE A 409 -23.74 -6.34 -0.23
N ALA A 410 -25.08 -6.38 -0.27
CA ALA A 410 -25.91 -5.17 -0.26
C ALA A 410 -25.80 -4.42 1.08
N ALA A 411 -25.77 -5.17 2.19
CA ALA A 411 -25.54 -4.60 3.51
C ALA A 411 -24.17 -3.92 3.62
N ALA A 412 -23.11 -4.58 3.12
CA ALA A 412 -21.75 -4.04 3.08
C ALA A 412 -21.68 -2.74 2.26
N LYS A 413 -22.31 -2.68 1.09
CA LYS A 413 -22.35 -1.44 0.28
C LYS A 413 -23.00 -0.29 1.03
N ARG A 414 -24.13 -0.52 1.71
CA ARG A 414 -24.79 0.52 2.53
C ARG A 414 -23.91 0.96 3.69
N PHE A 415 -23.30 0.00 4.38
CA PHE A 415 -22.41 0.25 5.50
C PHE A 415 -21.21 1.11 5.10
N VAL A 416 -20.50 0.73 4.04
CA VAL A 416 -19.38 1.50 3.46
C VAL A 416 -19.84 2.89 3.02
N GLY A 417 -20.97 2.99 2.32
CA GLY A 417 -21.53 4.27 1.87
C GLY A 417 -21.84 5.24 3.02
N ASN A 418 -22.34 4.73 4.15
CA ASN A 418 -22.58 5.53 5.34
C ASN A 418 -21.28 6.12 5.92
N TYR A 419 -20.23 5.30 6.02
CA TYR A 419 -18.91 5.77 6.46
C TYR A 419 -18.27 6.72 5.44
N GLN A 420 -18.48 6.52 4.13
CA GLN A 420 -17.91 7.40 3.10
C GLN A 420 -18.50 8.80 3.24
N ASN A 421 -19.82 8.90 3.37
CA ASN A 421 -20.50 10.16 3.66
C ASN A 421 -20.01 10.78 4.97
N TYR A 422 -19.80 9.96 6.00
CA TYR A 422 -19.32 10.45 7.29
C TYR A 422 -17.88 10.98 7.23
N ALA A 423 -16.97 10.30 6.54
CA ALA A 423 -15.61 10.77 6.30
C ALA A 423 -15.58 12.16 5.67
N TYR A 424 -16.43 12.37 4.65
CA TYR A 424 -16.55 13.68 4.02
C TYR A 424 -17.15 14.74 4.94
N ARG A 425 -18.07 14.40 5.83
CA ARG A 425 -18.59 15.34 6.86
C ARG A 425 -17.50 15.73 7.86
N LEU A 426 -16.62 14.80 8.22
CA LEU A 426 -15.53 15.02 9.16
C LEU A 426 -14.27 15.66 8.53
N GLN A 427 -14.28 15.94 7.23
CA GLN A 427 -13.13 16.53 6.54
C GLN A 427 -12.92 18.00 6.97
N ASN A 428 -11.67 18.32 7.30
CA ASN A 428 -11.25 19.66 7.74
C ASN A 428 -11.23 20.68 6.60
N SER A 429 -11.17 21.97 6.96
CA SER A 429 -11.16 23.10 6.02
C SER A 429 -9.92 23.19 5.14
N ASP A 430 -8.82 22.54 5.49
CA ASP A 430 -7.61 22.42 4.65
C ASP A 430 -7.60 21.18 3.74
N GLY A 431 -8.60 20.32 3.85
CA GLY A 431 -8.73 19.09 3.07
C GLY A 431 -8.25 17.83 3.77
N SER A 432 -7.59 17.92 4.93
CA SER A 432 -7.23 16.74 5.73
C SER A 432 -8.48 16.04 6.27
N PHE A 433 -8.39 14.75 6.56
CA PHE A 433 -9.45 14.05 7.30
C PHE A 433 -9.26 14.21 8.81
N SER A 434 -10.30 13.86 9.57
CA SER A 434 -10.29 13.97 11.02
C SER A 434 -9.12 13.20 11.64
N THR A 435 -8.41 13.83 12.57
CA THR A 435 -7.38 13.16 13.37
C THR A 435 -7.98 12.19 14.39
N GLU A 436 -9.29 12.24 14.62
CA GLU A 436 -10.07 11.30 15.44
C GLU A 436 -10.75 10.19 14.62
N TRP A 437 -10.31 9.98 13.37
CA TRP A 437 -10.89 8.99 12.46
C TRP A 437 -12.41 9.16 12.31
N PHE A 438 -13.17 8.15 12.73
CA PHE A 438 -14.64 8.14 12.74
C PHE A 438 -15.23 8.33 14.14
N ARG A 439 -14.44 8.66 15.17
CA ARG A 439 -14.97 8.97 16.51
C ARG A 439 -15.65 10.33 16.53
N GLY A 440 -15.12 11.28 15.80
CA GLY A 440 -15.69 12.62 15.65
C GLY A 440 -14.78 13.57 14.86
N PRO A 441 -15.08 14.87 14.87
CA PRO A 441 -14.19 15.89 14.31
C PRO A 441 -12.85 15.93 15.07
N GLY A 442 -11.76 16.15 14.34
CA GLY A 442 -10.40 16.22 14.90
C GLY A 442 -9.45 16.94 13.95
N HIS A 443 -8.65 17.86 14.48
CA HIS A 443 -7.72 18.68 13.70
C HIS A 443 -6.46 18.97 14.53
N GLU A 444 -5.79 17.91 14.97
CA GLU A 444 -4.53 18.04 15.71
C GLU A 444 -3.45 18.73 14.87
N THR A 445 -2.49 19.38 15.54
CA THR A 445 -1.34 20.03 14.89
C THR A 445 -0.26 19.04 14.46
N ASP A 446 -0.21 17.86 15.05
CA ASP A 446 0.78 16.82 14.74
C ASP A 446 0.67 16.35 13.29
N ILE A 447 1.70 16.63 12.51
CA ILE A 447 1.75 16.29 11.09
C ILE A 447 1.82 14.78 10.84
N ASP A 448 2.37 13.98 11.77
CA ASP A 448 2.42 12.52 11.63
C ASP A 448 1.01 11.94 11.75
N ARG A 449 0.27 12.37 12.78
CA ARG A 449 -1.14 12.00 12.94
C ARG A 449 -1.98 12.40 11.74
N ARG A 450 -1.79 13.59 11.19
CA ARG A 450 -2.56 14.09 10.04
C ARG A 450 -2.24 13.35 8.75
N LEU A 451 -0.96 13.02 8.51
CA LEU A 451 -0.56 12.14 7.40
C LEU A 451 -1.25 10.79 7.56
N LYS A 452 -1.17 10.20 8.76
CA LYS A 452 -1.74 8.89 9.09
C LYS A 452 -3.24 8.83 8.81
N THR A 453 -4.03 9.71 9.41
CA THR A 453 -5.50 9.65 9.23
C THR A 453 -5.92 10.02 7.81
N THR A 454 -5.26 11.01 7.19
CA THR A 454 -5.62 11.45 5.84
C THR A 454 -5.23 10.42 4.78
N GLY A 455 -4.04 9.85 4.86
CA GLY A 455 -3.56 8.81 3.94
C GLY A 455 -4.45 7.59 3.94
N HIS A 456 -4.70 7.00 5.12
CA HIS A 456 -5.57 5.81 5.25
C HIS A 456 -7.02 6.09 4.83
N THR A 457 -7.59 7.23 5.22
CA THR A 457 -8.98 7.56 4.87
C THR A 457 -9.11 7.80 3.37
N LEU A 458 -8.18 8.55 2.76
CA LEU A 458 -8.19 8.81 1.33
C LEU A 458 -8.00 7.53 0.52
N GLU A 459 -7.04 6.68 0.90
CA GLU A 459 -6.81 5.39 0.23
C GLU A 459 -8.10 4.56 0.16
N TRP A 460 -8.76 4.36 1.30
CA TRP A 460 -10.04 3.65 1.35
C TRP A 460 -11.14 4.34 0.52
N LEU A 461 -11.26 5.67 0.59
CA LEU A 461 -12.23 6.40 -0.21
C LEU A 461 -12.01 6.20 -1.71
N LEU A 462 -10.75 6.08 -2.16
CA LEU A 462 -10.42 5.80 -3.55
C LEU A 462 -10.78 4.36 -3.95
N TYR A 463 -10.64 3.38 -3.05
CA TYR A 463 -11.21 2.06 -3.29
C TYR A 463 -12.72 2.08 -3.41
N ALA A 464 -13.42 2.87 -2.58
CA ALA A 464 -14.87 2.98 -2.60
C ALA A 464 -15.39 3.90 -3.71
N ALA A 465 -14.52 4.65 -4.37
CA ALA A 465 -14.88 5.65 -5.36
C ALA A 465 -15.67 5.07 -6.55
N GLU A 466 -16.72 5.79 -6.91
CA GLU A 466 -17.32 5.84 -8.25
C GLU A 466 -16.70 7.00 -9.05
N GLU A 467 -16.88 7.03 -10.37
CA GLU A 467 -16.26 8.02 -11.27
C GLU A 467 -16.40 9.48 -10.80
N LYS A 468 -17.60 9.87 -10.34
CA LYS A 468 -17.88 11.23 -9.82
C LYS A 468 -16.98 11.65 -8.66
N HIS A 469 -16.41 10.72 -7.91
CA HIS A 469 -15.60 11.03 -6.73
C HIS A 469 -14.20 11.51 -7.08
N PHE A 470 -13.67 11.21 -8.27
CA PHE A 470 -12.34 11.66 -8.69
C PHE A 470 -12.29 13.16 -8.96
N THR A 471 -13.41 13.77 -9.33
CA THR A 471 -13.52 15.23 -9.52
C THR A 471 -14.24 15.91 -8.36
N TYR A 472 -14.73 15.16 -7.38
CA TYR A 472 -15.40 15.73 -6.22
C TYR A 472 -14.45 16.61 -5.41
N ASN A 473 -14.86 17.86 -5.17
CA ASN A 473 -14.02 18.88 -4.54
C ASN A 473 -13.37 18.42 -3.23
N ARG A 474 -14.10 17.65 -2.41
CA ARG A 474 -13.58 17.09 -1.15
C ARG A 474 -12.45 16.08 -1.37
N THR A 475 -12.59 15.18 -2.35
CA THR A 475 -11.52 14.24 -2.72
C THR A 475 -10.29 14.99 -3.25
N VAL A 476 -10.50 15.93 -4.17
CA VAL A 476 -9.42 16.74 -4.77
C VAL A 476 -8.65 17.52 -3.69
N ARG A 477 -9.36 18.08 -2.69
CA ARG A 477 -8.74 18.77 -1.56
C ARG A 477 -7.92 17.84 -0.67
N ALA A 478 -8.37 16.60 -0.43
CA ALA A 478 -7.61 15.61 0.31
C ALA A 478 -6.33 15.19 -0.43
N VAL A 479 -6.41 14.94 -1.74
CA VAL A 479 -5.24 14.63 -2.60
C VAL A 479 -4.24 15.79 -2.57
N ASN A 480 -4.72 17.02 -2.75
CA ASN A 480 -3.87 18.21 -2.72
C ASN A 480 -3.22 18.41 -1.33
N TYR A 481 -3.97 18.21 -0.25
CA TYR A 481 -3.47 18.27 1.12
C TYR A 481 -2.34 17.24 1.33
N LEU A 482 -2.59 15.98 0.97
CA LEU A 482 -1.64 14.88 1.16
C LEU A 482 -0.35 15.11 0.34
N ALA A 483 -0.49 15.52 -0.92
CA ALA A 483 0.65 15.88 -1.75
C ALA A 483 1.46 17.05 -1.16
N ASN A 484 0.79 18.07 -0.59
CA ASN A 484 1.48 19.21 0.01
C ASN A 484 2.22 18.83 1.30
N ILE A 485 1.59 18.12 2.23
CA ILE A 485 2.23 17.77 3.51
C ILE A 485 3.44 16.87 3.29
N MET A 486 3.32 15.92 2.36
CA MET A 486 4.40 15.02 1.96
C MET A 486 5.53 15.79 1.27
N TRP A 487 5.23 16.68 0.31
CA TRP A 487 6.27 17.44 -0.39
C TRP A 487 7.03 18.40 0.53
N THR A 488 6.31 19.15 1.36
CA THR A 488 6.89 20.14 2.28
C THR A 488 7.80 19.47 3.31
N ASN A 489 7.44 18.27 3.76
CA ASN A 489 8.16 17.52 4.79
C ASN A 489 8.83 16.25 4.23
N ARG A 490 9.24 16.28 2.95
CA ARG A 490 9.74 15.09 2.24
C ARG A 490 11.02 14.48 2.81
N THR A 491 11.80 15.24 3.58
CA THR A 491 13.03 14.77 4.26
C THR A 491 12.77 14.30 5.70
N ARG A 492 11.51 14.32 6.17
CA ARG A 492 11.14 13.82 7.50
C ARG A 492 11.22 12.29 7.53
N ASP A 493 11.66 11.73 8.65
CA ASP A 493 11.54 10.30 8.92
C ASP A 493 10.10 10.00 9.37
N TRP A 494 9.28 9.57 8.42
CA TRP A 494 7.88 9.22 8.67
C TRP A 494 7.77 7.79 9.22
N GLU A 495 6.73 7.52 10.02
CA GLU A 495 6.31 6.14 10.32
C GLU A 495 6.00 5.40 9.00
N ALA A 496 6.64 4.26 8.77
CA ALA A 496 6.60 3.57 7.48
C ALA A 496 5.18 3.13 7.06
N GLY A 497 4.36 2.69 8.01
CA GLY A 497 2.97 2.28 7.75
C GLY A 497 2.12 3.42 7.19
N PRO A 498 1.93 4.51 7.95
CA PRO A 498 1.27 5.72 7.47
C PRO A 498 1.82 6.26 6.16
N LEU A 499 3.15 6.27 5.99
CA LEU A 499 3.78 6.72 4.75
C LEU A 499 3.39 5.83 3.56
N GLY A 500 3.43 4.51 3.72
CA GLY A 500 3.03 3.55 2.69
C GLY A 500 1.61 3.79 2.19
N HIS A 501 0.66 3.94 3.12
CA HIS A 501 -0.74 4.26 2.78
C HIS A 501 -0.92 5.64 2.13
N ALA A 502 -0.16 6.65 2.58
CA ALA A 502 -0.20 7.97 1.98
C ALA A 502 0.31 7.97 0.53
N ILE A 503 1.44 7.30 0.28
CA ILE A 503 1.98 7.13 -1.07
C ILE A 503 0.98 6.35 -1.93
N HIS A 504 0.45 5.24 -1.40
CA HIS A 504 -0.46 4.39 -2.17
C HIS A 504 -1.77 5.11 -2.51
N ALA A 505 -2.32 5.94 -1.62
CA ALA A 505 -3.46 6.81 -1.94
C ALA A 505 -3.18 7.72 -3.16
N LEU A 506 -1.98 8.30 -3.23
CA LEU A 506 -1.57 9.13 -4.36
C LEU A 506 -1.34 8.30 -5.64
N VAL A 507 -0.78 7.09 -5.53
CA VAL A 507 -0.64 6.14 -6.65
C VAL A 507 -2.01 5.74 -7.20
N LEU A 508 -2.96 5.44 -6.33
CA LEU A 508 -4.32 5.09 -6.72
C LEU A 508 -5.02 6.25 -7.44
N TYR A 509 -4.89 7.47 -6.93
CA TYR A 509 -5.50 8.63 -7.58
C TYR A 509 -4.88 8.90 -8.96
N ASP A 510 -3.54 8.82 -9.07
CA ASP A 510 -2.86 9.00 -10.36
C ASP A 510 -3.30 7.95 -11.38
N ARG A 511 -3.34 6.67 -10.98
CA ARG A 511 -3.76 5.57 -11.85
C ARG A 511 -5.23 5.64 -12.25
N LEU A 512 -6.12 5.82 -11.27
CA LEU A 512 -7.57 5.73 -11.50
C LEU A 512 -8.12 6.98 -12.18
N TYR A 513 -7.45 8.13 -12.01
CA TYR A 513 -7.90 9.38 -12.57
C TYR A 513 -6.98 9.95 -13.64
N PHE A 514 -5.70 10.21 -13.36
CA PHE A 514 -4.83 10.95 -14.29
C PHE A 514 -4.33 10.13 -15.48
N GLN A 515 -4.04 8.84 -15.29
CA GLN A 515 -3.39 8.01 -16.30
C GLN A 515 -4.22 7.88 -17.60
N GLN A 516 -5.55 7.84 -17.50
CA GLN A 516 -6.43 7.79 -18.69
C GLN A 516 -6.26 8.99 -19.62
N PHE A 517 -5.78 10.15 -19.11
CA PHE A 517 -5.56 11.35 -19.91
C PHE A 517 -4.18 11.35 -20.59
N ASP A 518 -3.20 10.60 -20.06
CA ASP A 518 -1.90 10.45 -20.73
C ASP A 518 -2.04 9.48 -21.91
N GLU A 519 -2.76 8.38 -21.70
CA GLU A 519 -3.13 7.42 -22.75
C GLU A 519 -3.89 8.11 -23.90
N ALA A 520 -4.76 9.07 -23.57
CA ALA A 520 -5.50 9.85 -24.55
C ALA A 520 -4.60 10.83 -25.33
N ASN A 521 -3.59 11.42 -24.71
CA ASN A 521 -2.71 12.41 -25.36
C ASN A 521 -1.59 11.77 -26.20
N GLY A 522 -1.49 10.44 -26.23
CA GLY A 522 -0.38 9.74 -26.88
C GLY A 522 0.96 9.95 -26.15
N ASP A 523 0.93 10.55 -24.97
CA ASP A 523 2.07 10.63 -24.07
C ASP A 523 2.32 9.22 -23.58
N SER A 524 3.32 8.54 -24.13
CA SER A 524 3.74 7.23 -23.64
C SER A 524 4.12 7.39 -22.17
N VAL A 525 3.24 6.97 -21.27
CA VAL A 525 3.57 6.80 -19.86
C VAL A 525 4.76 5.85 -19.85
N ALA A 526 5.81 6.20 -19.10
CA ALA A 526 6.90 5.28 -18.84
C ALA A 526 6.32 4.07 -18.11
N SER A 527 5.87 3.06 -18.87
CA SER A 527 5.83 1.69 -18.43
C SER A 527 7.20 1.40 -17.85
N GLY A 528 7.27 0.98 -16.59
CA GLY A 528 8.53 0.75 -15.88
C GLY A 528 9.56 -0.03 -16.71
N PRO A 529 10.85 0.02 -16.35
CA PRO A 529 11.91 -0.64 -17.11
C PRO A 529 11.55 -2.12 -17.24
N GLY A 530 11.09 -2.53 -18.42
CA GLY A 530 10.47 -3.84 -18.64
C GLY A 530 9.47 -3.90 -19.80
N SER A 531 8.85 -2.79 -20.21
CA SER A 531 8.05 -2.76 -21.45
C SER A 531 8.87 -2.21 -22.62
N SER A 532 9.98 -2.89 -22.93
CA SER A 532 10.48 -2.90 -24.30
C SER A 532 9.92 -4.15 -24.96
N ARG A 533 9.01 -3.99 -25.92
CA ARG A 533 8.70 -5.03 -26.90
C ARG A 533 10.02 -5.53 -27.49
N ARG A 534 10.33 -6.81 -27.26
CA ARG A 534 11.20 -7.62 -28.09
C ARG A 534 10.63 -9.03 -28.16
#